data_AF-A0A1H5CFI3-F1
#
_entry.id   AF-A0A1H5CFI3-F1
#
_cell.length_a   1.000
_cell.length_b   1.000
_cell.length_c   1.000
_cell.angle_alpha   90.00
_cell.angle_beta   90.00
_cell.angle_gamma   90.00
#
_symmetry.space_group_name_H-M   'P 1'
#
loop_
_entity.id
_entity.type
_entity.pdbx_description
1 polymer ?
#
loop_
_entity_poly.entity_id
_entity_poly.type
_entity_poly.pdbx_seq_one_letter_code
_entity_poly.pdbx_strand_id
1 'polypeptide(L)'
;MLVGIVKDVIASQEDIDVAGEVEGHAGLLEAAIRTQADVVVLREPAGSATEVYRELLYGRPRLKILAITADGRRGFLHDLQPRVVALGEMSSTSLVDTIRSASRAAGAVR
;
A
#
# COMPACT_ATOMS: atom_id res chain seq x y z
N MET A 1 -2.21 22.29 9.04
CA MET A 1 -0.85 22.70 8.64
C MET A 1 -0.18 21.64 7.76
N LEU A 2 0.02 20.40 8.25
CA LEU A 2 0.70 19.34 7.46
C LEU A 2 0.10 19.10 6.06
N VAL A 3 -1.23 19.00 5.95
CA VAL A 3 -1.88 18.77 4.65
C VAL A 3 -1.60 19.88 3.63
N GLY A 4 -1.49 21.14 4.09
CA GLY A 4 -1.17 22.27 3.22
C GLY A 4 0.26 22.18 2.70
N ILE A 5 1.22 21.89 3.59
CA ILE A 5 2.63 21.71 3.22
C ILE A 5 2.80 20.57 2.21
N VAL A 6 2.13 19.44 2.43
CA VAL A 6 2.20 18.30 1.51
C VAL A 6 1.65 18.69 0.14
N LYS A 7 0.53 19.41 0.08
CA LYS A 7 -0.04 19.90 -1.17
C LYS A 7 0.88 20.88 -1.88
N ASP A 8 1.46 21.84 -1.15
CA ASP A 8 2.36 22.84 -1.73
C ASP A 8 3.63 22.19 -2.30
N VAL A 9 4.18 21.21 -1.59
CA VAL A 9 5.32 20.42 -2.07
C VAL A 9 4.93 19.65 -3.32
N ILE A 10 3.82 18.91 -3.32
CA ILE A 10 3.37 18.13 -4.48
C ILE A 10 3.08 19.04 -5.68
N ALA A 11 2.41 20.17 -5.48
CA ALA A 11 2.06 21.11 -6.55
C ALA A 11 3.30 21.74 -7.21
N SER A 12 4.45 21.72 -6.54
CA SER A 12 5.72 22.20 -7.10
C SER A 12 6.45 21.15 -7.95
N GLN A 13 5.96 19.90 -8.00
CA GLN A 13 6.57 18.81 -8.75
C GLN A 13 5.80 18.56 -10.05
N GLU A 14 6.50 18.56 -11.18
CA GLU A 14 5.89 18.37 -12.50
C GLU A 14 5.60 16.89 -12.82
N ASP A 15 6.18 15.96 -12.05
CA ASP A 15 6.03 14.52 -12.22
C ASP A 15 4.94 13.88 -11.33
N ILE A 16 4.20 14.70 -10.58
CA ILE A 16 3.17 14.23 -9.64
C ILE A 16 1.81 14.85 -9.95
N ASP A 17 0.84 14.00 -10.29
CA ASP A 17 -0.55 14.38 -10.46
C ASP A 17 -1.37 14.11 -9.19
N VAL A 18 -2.04 15.15 -8.66
CA VAL A 18 -3.01 14.97 -7.56
C VAL A 18 -4.32 14.42 -8.13
N ALA A 19 -4.44 13.10 -8.12
CA ALA A 19 -5.57 12.40 -8.72
C ALA A 19 -6.90 12.57 -7.94
N GLY A 20 -6.86 13.01 -6.68
CA GLY A 20 -8.06 13.32 -5.88
C GLY A 20 -7.77 13.55 -4.40
N GLU A 21 -8.79 14.01 -3.67
CA GLU A 21 -8.73 14.26 -2.23
C GLU A 21 -9.94 13.61 -1.53
N VAL A 22 -9.71 13.07 -0.34
CA VAL A 22 -10.76 12.45 0.49
C VAL A 22 -10.62 12.97 1.92
N GLU A 23 -11.73 13.39 2.51
CA GLU A 23 -11.78 13.74 3.93
C GLU A 23 -11.96 12.48 4.78
N GLY A 24 -11.01 12.23 5.68
CA GLY A 24 -11.01 11.01 6.48
C GLY A 24 -10.58 9.77 5.71
N HIS A 25 -10.99 8.60 6.18
CA HIS A 25 -10.59 7.29 5.61
C HIS A 25 -11.72 6.56 4.89
N ALA A 26 -12.98 6.98 5.09
CA ALA A 26 -14.13 6.34 4.45
C ALA A 26 -14.12 6.64 2.94
N GLY A 27 -14.30 5.61 2.12
CA GLY A 27 -14.34 5.77 0.66
C GLY A 27 -12.95 5.91 0.00
N LEU A 28 -11.87 5.78 0.75
CA LEU A 28 -10.50 6.01 0.27
C LEU A 28 -10.08 4.96 -0.77
N LEU A 29 -10.47 3.70 -0.57
CA LEU A 29 -10.22 2.64 -1.54
C LEU A 29 -10.97 2.89 -2.85
N GLU A 30 -12.26 3.22 -2.79
CA GLU A 30 -13.08 3.50 -3.97
C GLU A 30 -12.56 4.74 -4.72
N ALA A 31 -12.09 5.76 -3.99
CA ALA A 31 -11.43 6.92 -4.58
C ALA A 31 -10.14 6.50 -5.30
N ALA A 32 -9.24 5.77 -4.64
CA ALA A 32 -8.01 5.29 -5.24
C ALA A 32 -8.25 4.38 -6.45
N ILE A 33 -9.31 3.55 -6.42
CA ILE A 33 -9.76 2.76 -7.56
C ILE A 33 -10.21 3.66 -8.70
N ARG A 34 -11.14 4.58 -8.45
CA ARG A 34 -11.72 5.46 -9.47
C ARG A 34 -10.67 6.34 -10.14
N THR A 35 -9.73 6.88 -9.37
CA THR A 35 -8.72 7.82 -9.87
C THR A 35 -7.48 7.14 -10.43
N GLN A 36 -7.39 5.81 -10.30
CA GLN A 36 -6.17 5.07 -10.66
C GLN A 36 -4.92 5.56 -9.94
N ALA A 37 -5.05 6.06 -8.71
CA ALA A 37 -3.92 6.54 -7.94
C ALA A 37 -2.90 5.42 -7.68
N ASP A 38 -1.61 5.74 -7.86
CA ASP A 38 -0.48 4.86 -7.55
C ASP A 38 -0.04 4.98 -6.09
N VAL A 39 -0.24 6.16 -5.49
CA VAL A 39 0.15 6.48 -4.12
C VAL A 39 -1.00 7.18 -3.40
N VAL A 40 -1.34 6.70 -2.20
CA VAL A 40 -2.19 7.40 -1.25
C VAL A 40 -1.33 8.02 -0.16
N VAL A 41 -1.46 9.33 0.03
CA VAL A 41 -0.79 10.04 1.14
C VAL A 41 -1.83 10.30 2.23
N LEU A 42 -1.55 9.84 3.44
CA LEU A 42 -2.44 10.02 4.59
C LEU A 42 -1.67 10.43 5.83
N ARG A 43 -2.40 11.02 6.79
CA ARG A 43 -1.86 11.18 8.14
C ARG A 43 -1.92 9.82 8.84
N GLU A 44 -0.83 9.43 9.49
CA GLU A 44 -0.79 8.22 10.31
C GLU A 44 -1.98 8.20 11.28
N PRO A 45 -2.87 7.18 11.21
CA PRO A 45 -4.05 7.10 12.06
C PRO A 45 -3.63 6.88 13.51
N ALA A 46 -4.26 7.60 14.45
CA ALA A 46 -4.14 7.29 15.85
C ALA A 46 -4.93 5.99 16.13
N GLY A 47 -4.23 4.86 16.33
CA GLY A 47 -4.85 3.57 16.65
C GLY A 47 -4.83 2.56 15.51
N SER A 48 -6.01 2.13 15.03
CA SER A 48 -6.23 1.04 14.06
C SER A 48 -5.75 1.37 12.61
N ALA A 49 -4.53 1.88 12.47
CA ALA A 49 -3.87 2.11 11.18
C ALA A 49 -3.86 0.83 10.32
N THR A 50 -3.80 -0.33 10.97
CA THR A 50 -3.74 -1.64 10.32
C THR A 50 -4.94 -1.92 9.40
N GLU A 51 -6.16 -1.51 9.77
CA GLU A 51 -7.35 -1.89 8.98
C GLU A 51 -7.44 -1.09 7.68
N VAL A 52 -7.25 0.23 7.75
CA VAL A 52 -7.22 1.10 6.55
C VAL A 52 -6.10 0.66 5.60
N TYR A 53 -4.92 0.35 6.14
CA TYR A 53 -3.80 -0.08 5.30
C TYR A 53 -4.07 -1.43 4.65
N ARG A 54 -4.68 -2.37 5.39
CA ARG A 54 -5.09 -3.66 4.85
C ARG A 54 -6.11 -3.53 3.75
N GLU A 55 -7.16 -2.73 3.96
CA GLU A 55 -8.21 -2.49 2.97
C GLU A 55 -7.61 -1.95 1.67
N LEU A 56 -6.77 -0.92 1.77
CA LEU A 56 -6.12 -0.30 0.62
C LEU A 56 -5.16 -1.25 -0.10
N LEU A 57 -4.25 -1.88 0.64
CA LEU A 57 -3.21 -2.73 0.06
C LEU A 57 -3.79 -4.05 -0.48
N TYR A 58 -4.79 -4.66 0.17
CA TYR A 58 -5.42 -5.88 -0.35
C TYR A 58 -6.42 -5.60 -1.46
N GLY A 59 -7.08 -4.44 -1.44
CA GLY A 59 -7.94 -3.99 -2.53
C GLY A 59 -7.15 -3.62 -3.80
N ARG A 60 -5.98 -2.99 -3.65
CA ARG A 60 -5.05 -2.69 -4.76
C ARG A 60 -3.61 -3.05 -4.38
N PRO A 61 -3.14 -4.28 -4.63
CA PRO A 61 -1.80 -4.75 -4.23
C PRO A 61 -0.60 -4.01 -4.81
N ARG A 62 -0.80 -3.14 -5.80
CA ARG A 62 0.24 -2.26 -6.36
C ARG A 62 0.22 -0.84 -5.80
N LEU A 63 -0.85 -0.47 -5.08
CA LEU A 63 -0.97 0.83 -4.44
C LEU A 63 0.07 0.96 -3.33
N LYS A 64 0.66 2.15 -3.21
CA LYS A 64 1.55 2.50 -2.11
C LYS A 64 0.85 3.45 -1.15
N ILE A 65 1.14 3.32 0.14
CA ILE A 65 0.62 4.23 1.18
C ILE A 65 1.80 4.97 1.78
N LEU A 66 1.81 6.30 1.65
CA LEU A 66 2.71 7.17 2.39
C LEU A 66 1.98 7.71 3.63
N ALA A 67 2.26 7.12 4.78
CA ALA A 67 1.73 7.58 6.05
C ALA A 67 2.69 8.59 6.69
N ILE A 68 2.20 9.79 6.99
CA ILE A 68 3.00 10.85 7.61
C ILE A 68 2.52 11.04 9.06
N THR A 69 3.46 11.03 10.00
CA THR A 69 3.16 11.25 11.42
C THR A 69 2.49 12.60 11.65
N ALA A 70 1.71 12.74 12.71
CA ALA A 70 0.98 13.99 12.99
C ALA A 70 1.90 15.22 13.14
N ASP A 71 3.14 15.03 13.60
CA ASP A 71 4.17 16.06 13.69
C ASP A 71 4.86 16.39 12.35
N GLY A 72 4.57 15.65 11.29
CA GLY A 72 5.13 15.83 9.95
C GLY A 72 6.60 15.44 9.82
N ARG A 73 7.22 14.88 10.87
CA ARG A 73 8.68 14.65 10.92
C ARG A 73 9.10 13.28 10.43
N ARG A 74 8.18 12.32 10.42
CA ARG A 74 8.43 10.94 10.00
C ARG A 74 7.40 10.53 8.97
N GLY A 75 7.86 9.74 8.01
CA GLY A 75 7.02 9.10 7.01
C GLY A 75 7.29 7.60 6.99
N PHE A 76 6.24 6.83 6.73
CA PHE A 76 6.32 5.39 6.52
C PHE A 76 5.72 5.08 5.16
N LEU A 77 6.45 4.31 4.37
CA LEU A 77 5.94 3.77 3.11
C LEU A 77 5.48 2.34 3.36
N HIS A 78 4.21 2.07 3.10
CA HIS A 78 3.64 0.73 3.13
C HIS A 78 3.30 0.31 1.70
N ASP A 79 3.80 -0.86 1.30
CA ASP A 79 3.50 -1.45 0.02
C ASP A 79 3.37 -2.97 0.12
N LEU A 80 2.71 -3.55 -0.88
CA LEU A 80 2.80 -4.97 -1.16
C LEU A 80 3.63 -5.15 -2.44
N GLN A 81 4.36 -6.26 -2.49
CA GLN A 81 5.13 -6.64 -3.67
C GLN A 81 4.57 -7.95 -4.22
N PRO A 82 3.58 -7.88 -5.15
CA PRO A 82 3.13 -9.06 -5.87
C PRO A 82 4.31 -9.69 -6.59
N ARG A 83 4.61 -10.95 -6.28
CA ARG A 83 5.74 -11.69 -6.86
C ARG A 83 5.25 -12.91 -7.61
N VAL A 84 5.77 -13.09 -8.81
CA VAL A 84 5.63 -14.32 -9.60
C VAL A 84 6.96 -15.04 -9.60
N VAL A 85 6.94 -16.35 -9.41
CA VAL A 85 8.14 -17.20 -9.39
C VAL A 85 7.95 -18.32 -10.39
N ALA A 86 8.89 -18.47 -11.32
CA ALA A 86 8.91 -19.62 -12.20
C ALA A 86 9.36 -20.86 -11.43
N LEU A 87 8.58 -21.93 -11.49
CA LEU A 87 8.83 -23.17 -10.73
C LEU A 87 9.52 -24.27 -11.54
N GLY A 88 9.90 -24.00 -12.80
CA GLY A 88 10.48 -24.99 -13.70
C GLY A 88 9.48 -26.08 -14.11
N GLU A 89 9.98 -27.27 -14.44
CA GLU A 89 9.13 -28.43 -14.76
C GLU A 89 8.42 -28.97 -13.50
N MET A 90 7.12 -29.22 -13.64
CA MET A 90 6.27 -29.66 -12.54
C MET A 90 6.16 -31.19 -12.49
N SER A 91 6.86 -31.81 -11.54
CA SER A 91 6.60 -33.18 -11.08
C SER A 91 5.67 -33.20 -9.86
N SER A 92 5.06 -34.35 -9.56
CA SER A 92 4.23 -34.54 -8.37
C SER A 92 4.97 -34.20 -7.06
N THR A 93 6.24 -34.59 -6.95
CA THR A 93 7.08 -34.26 -5.78
C THR A 93 7.33 -32.75 -5.69
N SER A 94 7.73 -32.11 -6.80
CA SER A 94 8.01 -30.67 -6.82
C SER A 94 6.77 -29.81 -6.51
N LEU A 95 5.57 -30.28 -6.88
CA LEU A 95 4.31 -29.64 -6.55
C LEU A 95 4.06 -29.64 -5.03
N VAL A 96 4.20 -30.79 -4.39
CA VAL A 96 3.99 -30.92 -2.94
C VAL A 96 5.01 -30.08 -2.17
N ASP A 97 6.27 -30.07 -2.59
CA ASP A 97 7.32 -29.27 -1.95
C ASP A 97 7.11 -27.76 -2.12
N THR A 98 6.60 -27.34 -3.29
CA THR A 98 6.21 -25.96 -3.54
C THR A 98 5.07 -25.53 -2.60
N ILE A 99 3.99 -26.31 -2.49
CA ILE A 99 2.85 -26.00 -1.62
C ILE A 99 3.29 -25.87 -0.16
N ARG A 100 4.11 -26.82 0.32
CA ARG A 100 4.67 -26.78 1.68
C ARG A 100 5.52 -25.54 1.92
N SER A 101 6.33 -25.15 0.94
CA SER A 101 7.19 -23.97 1.04
C SER A 101 6.38 -22.67 1.01
N ALA A 102 5.36 -22.58 0.15
CA ALA A 102 4.46 -21.43 0.08
C ALA A 102 3.70 -21.21 1.40
N SER A 103 3.20 -22.29 2.01
CA SER A 103 2.51 -22.24 3.31
C SER A 103 3.42 -21.73 4.45
N ARG A 104 4.70 -22.13 4.46
CA ARG A 104 5.67 -21.64 5.46
C ARG A 104 6.04 -20.18 5.26
N ALA A 105 6.19 -19.73 4.02
CA ALA A 105 6.52 -18.34 3.71
C ALA A 105 5.39 -17.37 4.15
N ALA A 106 4.13 -17.79 4.06
CA ALA A 106 2.98 -17.01 4.52
C ALA A 106 2.94 -16.79 6.05
N GLY A 107 3.60 -17.63 6.84
CA GLY A 107 3.61 -17.55 8.31
C GLY A 107 4.80 -16.82 8.93
N ALA A 108 5.78 -16.37 8.14
CA ALA A 108 7.05 -15.81 8.61
C ALA A 108 7.03 -14.29 8.86
N VAL A 109 5.90 -13.62 8.61
CA VAL A 109 5.70 -12.22 8.99
C VAL A 109 5.04 -12.20 10.38
N ARG A 110 5.87 -12.11 11.42
CA ARG A 110 5.46 -11.85 12.80
C ARG A 110 6.10 -10.57 13.31
#